data_AF-A0A7R8WBZ8-F1
#
_entry.id   AF-A0A7R8WBZ8-F1
#
_cell.length_a   1.000
_cell.length_b   1.000
_cell.length_c   1.000
_cell.angle_alpha   90.00
_cell.angle_beta   90.00
_cell.angle_gamma   90.00
#
_symmetry.space_group_name_H-M   'P 1'
#
loop_
_entity.id
_entity.type
_entity.pdbx_description
1 polymer ?
#
loop_
_entity_poly.entity_id
_entity_poly.type
_entity_poly.pdbx_seq_one_letter_code
_entity_poly.pdbx_strand_id
1 'polypeptide(L)'
;METTTPGSIDVSTSSGLDPGVPVARDTDNTKWSMAFPSYQNRNHAAASEGIAGHGDTQILTAEEQEAAVELESAATNWIVATWKLKDSHIISRAGADAMQYLSFQRHMIVFMALVTAISLLIILPVNILLGDQEGSPFAITTISNIEKTSAILWLHIIIGISMLPLGILVMRQYTKTLTRTIHEERGAKTLMISHIPRSQCSLQLISQHFHEAYPRMEVTDIQLAYDVQKLTNLNIQKESVTQARLTAEYHFRTTGERMKMAPYHGGYFFGCCCKQVDALEFYLNEELRYSARVEAERLVSLEKPLGIAFVTFKTSQDAQDVKMDLDTWSTYFRKKEPAKSSVSDQLMVSRWNAILAPAPKDIYW
;
A
#
# COMPACT_ATOMS: atom_id res chain seq x y z
N MET A 1 62.23 41.67 0.94
CA MET A 1 62.47 42.76 0.00
C MET A 1 61.51 42.52 -1.14
N GLU A 2 60.34 43.17 -1.09
CA GLU A 2 60.02 44.30 -2.00
C GLU A 2 60.08 43.84 -3.47
N THR A 3 59.04 43.92 -4.30
CA THR A 3 57.97 44.91 -4.39
C THR A 3 56.97 44.48 -5.48
N THR A 4 55.67 44.71 -5.24
CA THR A 4 54.61 45.22 -6.16
C THR A 4 54.79 45.08 -7.69
N THR A 5 53.82 44.59 -8.48
CA THR A 5 52.58 45.30 -8.91
C THR A 5 51.70 44.43 -9.87
N PRO A 6 50.46 44.85 -10.24
CA PRO A 6 49.27 43.99 -10.45
C PRO A 6 48.57 44.09 -11.84
N GLY A 7 47.42 43.40 -11.98
CA GLY A 7 46.38 43.54 -13.03
C GLY A 7 46.20 42.25 -13.84
N SER A 8 45.02 41.71 -14.19
CA SER A 8 43.66 42.23 -14.32
C SER A 8 42.62 41.07 -14.45
N ILE A 9 41.47 41.24 -13.78
CA ILE A 9 40.06 40.93 -14.13
C ILE A 9 39.74 39.90 -15.26
N ASP A 10 38.92 38.87 -14.93
CA ASP A 10 37.58 38.54 -15.51
C ASP A 10 37.12 37.13 -15.04
N VAL A 11 36.07 37.01 -14.22
CA VAL A 11 34.62 36.81 -14.51
C VAL A 11 34.21 35.34 -14.79
N SER A 12 33.15 34.92 -14.06
CA SER A 12 32.25 33.76 -14.27
C SER A 12 32.82 32.37 -13.95
N THR A 13 32.12 31.42 -13.31
CA THR A 13 30.67 31.16 -13.21
C THR A 13 30.41 30.22 -12.03
N SER A 14 29.26 30.37 -11.35
CA SER A 14 28.76 29.49 -10.30
C SER A 14 27.96 28.32 -10.87
N SER A 15 28.12 27.14 -10.28
CA SER A 15 27.13 26.05 -10.32
C SER A 15 27.35 25.13 -9.12
N GLY A 16 26.33 24.87 -8.32
CA GLY A 16 26.42 23.89 -7.25
C GLY A 16 25.29 23.96 -6.22
N LEU A 17 24.42 22.94 -6.29
CA LEU A 17 23.77 22.23 -5.18
C LEU A 17 22.40 22.75 -4.67
N ASP A 18 21.36 22.02 -5.09
CA ASP A 18 20.08 21.84 -4.41
C ASP A 18 20.16 20.63 -3.44
N PRO A 19 19.64 20.71 -2.19
CA PRO A 19 19.34 19.54 -1.39
C PRO A 19 17.84 19.16 -1.50
N GLY A 20 17.58 17.86 -1.63
CA GLY A 20 16.26 17.29 -1.86
C GLY A 20 15.26 17.49 -0.72
N VAL A 21 13.99 17.57 -1.12
CA VAL A 21 12.82 17.43 -0.24
C VAL A 21 11.99 16.24 -0.76
N PRO A 22 11.67 15.24 0.08
CA PRO A 22 10.81 14.13 -0.33
C PRO A 22 9.34 14.59 -0.33
N VAL A 23 8.69 14.52 -1.49
CA VAL A 23 7.24 14.71 -1.60
C VAL A 23 6.56 13.38 -1.26
N ALA A 24 5.87 13.36 -0.11
CA ALA A 24 5.00 12.26 0.26
C ALA A 24 3.84 12.16 -0.74
N ARG A 25 3.69 11.02 -1.40
CA ARG A 25 2.51 10.70 -2.22
C ARG A 25 1.35 10.37 -1.30
N ASP A 26 0.42 11.30 -1.18
CA ASP A 26 -0.86 11.11 -0.50
C ASP A 26 -1.84 10.46 -1.49
N THR A 27 -1.69 9.15 -1.75
CA THR A 27 -2.59 8.38 -2.64
C THR A 27 -3.47 7.36 -1.89
N ASP A 28 -3.40 7.30 -0.57
CA ASP A 28 -4.07 6.24 0.22
C ASP A 28 -5.34 6.69 0.97
N ASN A 29 -5.63 7.99 1.06
CA ASN A 29 -6.77 8.49 1.83
C ASN A 29 -8.15 8.34 1.16
N THR A 30 -8.21 8.01 -0.14
CA THR A 30 -9.48 7.84 -0.86
C THR A 30 -9.97 6.39 -0.94
N LYS A 31 -9.18 5.42 -0.47
CA LYS A 31 -9.52 3.99 -0.57
C LYS A 31 -10.41 3.49 0.58
N TRP A 32 -10.34 4.15 1.74
CA TRP A 32 -11.09 3.77 2.95
C TRP A 32 -12.53 4.31 2.97
N SER A 33 -12.87 5.29 2.14
CA SER A 33 -14.21 5.90 2.10
C SER A 33 -15.27 5.09 1.35
N MET A 34 -14.88 4.00 0.67
CA MET A 34 -15.82 3.16 -0.10
C MET A 34 -16.36 1.94 0.69
N ALA A 35 -15.99 1.77 1.96
CA ALA A 35 -16.47 0.67 2.79
C ALA A 35 -17.83 0.92 3.46
N PHE A 36 -18.34 2.15 3.42
CA PHE A 36 -19.63 2.53 4.00
C PHE A 36 -20.41 3.38 3.00
N PRO A 37 -21.75 3.22 2.89
CA PRO A 37 -22.55 4.13 2.07
C PRO A 37 -22.34 5.56 2.57
N SER A 38 -21.67 6.39 1.79
CA SER A 38 -21.50 7.81 2.08
C SER A 38 -22.87 8.48 2.02
N TYR A 39 -23.45 8.74 3.19
CA TYR A 39 -24.63 9.60 3.32
C TYR A 39 -24.17 11.05 3.18
N GLN A 40 -23.91 11.46 1.94
CA GLN A 40 -23.40 12.79 1.62
C GLN A 40 -24.32 13.46 0.60
N ASN A 41 -25.57 13.75 1.01
CA ASN A 41 -26.28 14.96 0.58
C ASN A 41 -27.62 15.14 1.30
N ARG A 42 -27.69 16.09 2.24
CA ARG A 42 -28.86 16.90 2.64
C ARG A 42 -28.42 17.62 3.90
N ASN A 43 -27.90 18.83 3.78
CA ASN A 43 -27.88 19.88 4.82
C ASN A 43 -27.27 21.18 4.27
N HIS A 44 -27.65 21.56 3.04
CA HIS A 44 -27.46 22.91 2.52
C HIS A 44 -28.83 23.61 2.47
N ALA A 45 -29.47 23.80 3.64
CA ALA A 45 -30.66 24.65 3.77
C ALA A 45 -31.02 24.89 5.26
N ALA A 46 -30.08 25.33 6.10
CA ALA A 46 -30.42 25.87 7.43
C ALA A 46 -29.23 26.64 8.00
N ALA A 47 -28.94 27.81 7.43
CA ALA A 47 -27.95 28.73 8.01
C ALA A 47 -28.46 30.16 7.86
N SER A 48 -29.50 30.49 8.63
CA SER A 48 -29.75 31.86 9.09
C SER A 48 -30.78 31.80 10.21
N GLU A 49 -30.34 31.98 11.46
CA GLU A 49 -30.96 32.88 12.45
C GLU A 49 -30.37 32.66 13.87
N GLY A 50 -29.98 33.77 14.50
CA GLY A 50 -30.15 33.98 15.94
C GLY A 50 -29.07 33.51 16.92
N ILE A 51 -28.21 34.44 17.35
CA ILE A 51 -27.57 34.38 18.67
C ILE A 51 -28.46 35.18 19.64
N ALA A 52 -28.98 34.53 20.70
CA ALA A 52 -29.03 35.04 22.08
C ALA A 52 -29.89 34.17 23.03
N GLY A 53 -29.25 33.61 24.07
CA GLY A 53 -29.69 33.78 25.46
C GLY A 53 -30.69 32.82 26.12
N HIS A 54 -30.16 32.10 27.11
CA HIS A 54 -30.80 31.61 28.36
C HIS A 54 -31.57 30.27 28.32
N GLY A 55 -31.36 29.50 29.40
CA GLY A 55 -31.56 28.05 29.44
C GLY A 55 -33.01 27.60 29.51
N ASP A 56 -33.27 26.49 28.84
CA ASP A 56 -34.38 25.58 29.06
C ASP A 56 -33.91 24.16 28.72
N THR A 57 -34.29 23.20 29.55
CA THR A 57 -34.15 21.77 29.22
C THR A 57 -35.04 21.49 28.02
N GLN A 58 -34.46 21.49 26.81
CA GLN A 58 -35.19 21.18 25.58
C GLN A 58 -35.68 19.73 25.63
N ILE A 59 -36.98 19.55 25.74
CA ILE A 59 -37.66 18.29 25.45
C ILE A 59 -37.56 18.12 23.93
N LEU A 60 -36.76 17.16 23.49
CA LEU A 60 -36.63 16.80 22.08
C LEU A 60 -38.02 16.52 21.50
N THR A 61 -38.30 17.08 20.33
CA THR A 61 -39.56 16.83 19.63
C THR A 61 -39.66 15.37 19.19
N ALA A 62 -40.88 14.83 19.03
CA ALA A 62 -41.08 13.43 18.65
C ALA A 62 -40.35 13.06 17.33
N GLU A 63 -40.23 14.00 16.39
CA GLU A 63 -39.47 13.83 15.14
C GLU A 63 -37.95 13.79 15.37
N GLU A 64 -37.41 14.60 16.29
CA GLU A 64 -35.98 14.53 16.67
C GLU A 64 -35.66 13.24 17.43
N GLN A 65 -36.61 12.75 18.22
CA GLN A 65 -36.48 11.50 18.95
C GLN A 65 -36.58 10.29 18.01
N GLU A 66 -37.45 10.34 17.00
CA GLU A 66 -37.56 9.32 15.96
C GLU A 66 -36.32 9.31 15.05
N ALA A 67 -35.78 10.47 14.68
CA ALA A 67 -34.52 10.58 13.95
C ALA A 67 -33.30 10.12 14.76
N ALA A 68 -33.27 10.38 16.08
CA ALA A 68 -32.23 9.88 16.97
C ALA A 68 -32.30 8.36 17.14
N VAL A 69 -33.50 7.79 17.28
CA VAL A 69 -33.71 6.33 17.34
C VAL A 69 -33.38 5.67 16.00
N GLU A 70 -33.70 6.31 14.87
CA GLU A 70 -33.33 5.81 13.55
C GLU A 70 -31.82 5.87 13.34
N LEU A 71 -31.15 6.94 13.79
CA LEU A 71 -29.70 7.08 13.78
C LEU A 71 -29.01 6.08 14.72
N GLU A 72 -29.55 5.83 15.92
CA GLU A 72 -29.04 4.81 16.86
C GLU A 72 -29.26 3.38 16.33
N SER A 73 -30.41 3.13 15.70
CA SER A 73 -30.68 1.87 15.02
C SER A 73 -29.72 1.68 13.86
N ALA A 74 -29.47 2.70 13.04
CA ALA A 74 -28.47 2.67 11.98
C ALA A 74 -27.04 2.50 12.54
N ALA A 75 -26.74 3.12 13.67
CA ALA A 75 -25.45 3.06 14.37
C ALA A 75 -25.19 1.72 15.07
N THR A 76 -26.17 0.83 15.21
CA THR A 76 -25.99 -0.52 15.78
C THR A 76 -26.32 -1.64 14.78
N ASN A 77 -27.15 -1.36 13.78
CA ASN A 77 -27.50 -2.29 12.72
C ASN A 77 -26.29 -2.68 11.85
N TRP A 78 -25.31 -1.78 11.66
CA TRP A 78 -24.08 -2.13 10.93
C TRP A 78 -23.27 -3.22 11.64
N ILE A 79 -23.31 -3.30 12.98
CA ILE A 79 -22.62 -4.33 13.76
C ILE A 79 -23.26 -5.69 13.44
N VAL A 80 -24.58 -5.80 13.59
CA VAL A 80 -25.31 -7.03 13.28
C VAL A 80 -25.14 -7.43 11.81
N ALA A 81 -25.15 -6.46 10.90
CA ALA A 81 -24.87 -6.68 9.48
C ALA A 81 -23.45 -7.23 9.24
N THR A 82 -22.45 -6.74 9.97
CA THR A 82 -21.06 -7.20 9.89
C THR A 82 -20.92 -8.66 10.36
N TRP A 83 -21.64 -9.04 11.43
CA TRP A 83 -21.64 -10.42 11.92
C TRP A 83 -22.39 -11.39 10.99
N LYS A 84 -23.42 -10.92 10.27
CA LYS A 84 -24.15 -11.71 9.27
C LYS A 84 -23.43 -11.83 7.93
N LEU A 85 -22.32 -11.10 7.73
CA LEU A 85 -21.59 -11.09 6.47
C LEU A 85 -20.86 -12.43 6.24
N LYS A 86 -21.18 -13.08 5.12
CA LYS A 86 -20.57 -14.36 4.73
C LYS A 86 -19.20 -14.15 4.08
N ASP A 87 -18.29 -15.09 4.30
CA ASP A 87 -16.93 -15.06 3.76
C ASP A 87 -16.91 -14.95 2.21
N SER A 88 -17.91 -15.52 1.50
CA SER A 88 -18.04 -15.40 0.05
C SER A 88 -18.31 -13.97 -0.45
N HIS A 89 -19.06 -13.18 0.34
CA HIS A 89 -19.32 -11.77 0.01
C HIS A 89 -18.07 -10.92 0.26
N ILE A 90 -17.27 -11.27 1.27
CA ILE A 90 -16.02 -10.60 1.60
C ILE A 90 -15.00 -10.83 0.49
N ILE A 91 -14.79 -12.09 0.08
CA ILE A 91 -13.84 -12.43 -0.98
C ILE A 91 -14.20 -11.73 -2.29
N SER A 92 -15.49 -11.72 -2.66
CA SER A 92 -15.92 -11.12 -3.93
C SER A 92 -15.83 -9.60 -3.98
N ARG A 93 -15.95 -8.90 -2.83
CA ARG A 93 -15.91 -7.42 -2.79
C ARG A 93 -14.58 -6.84 -2.35
N ALA A 94 -13.94 -7.46 -1.35
CA ALA A 94 -12.73 -6.94 -0.71
C ALA A 94 -11.47 -7.73 -1.07
N GLY A 95 -11.61 -8.90 -1.72
CA GLY A 95 -10.48 -9.76 -2.10
C GLY A 95 -10.07 -10.74 -1.01
N ALA A 96 -9.12 -11.62 -1.34
CA ALA A 96 -8.66 -12.66 -0.43
C ALA A 96 -7.80 -12.12 0.71
N ASP A 97 -6.99 -11.07 0.47
CA ASP A 97 -6.18 -10.43 1.52
C ASP A 97 -7.03 -9.93 2.68
N ALA A 98 -8.16 -9.29 2.38
CA ALA A 98 -9.11 -8.82 3.39
C ALA A 98 -9.73 -9.99 4.17
N MET A 99 -10.09 -11.08 3.48
CA MET A 99 -10.60 -12.29 4.13
C MET A 99 -9.54 -12.91 5.05
N GLN A 100 -8.28 -12.99 4.60
CA GLN A 100 -7.16 -13.49 5.38
C GLN A 100 -6.96 -12.68 6.66
N TYR A 101 -6.96 -11.35 6.55
CA TYR A 101 -6.88 -10.46 7.70
C TYR A 101 -8.04 -10.67 8.69
N LEU A 102 -9.28 -10.73 8.19
CA LEU A 102 -10.46 -10.94 9.04
C LEU A 102 -10.46 -12.32 9.72
N SER A 103 -9.97 -13.35 9.02
CA SER A 103 -9.78 -14.68 9.60
C SER A 103 -8.78 -14.63 10.76
N PHE A 104 -7.65 -13.94 10.59
CA PHE A 104 -6.69 -13.72 11.69
C PHE A 104 -7.34 -13.03 12.89
N GLN A 105 -8.11 -11.96 12.64
CA GLN A 105 -8.81 -11.23 13.71
C GLN A 105 -9.82 -12.12 14.45
N ARG A 106 -10.57 -12.98 13.75
CA ARG A 106 -11.48 -13.95 14.39
C ARG A 106 -10.74 -14.89 15.35
N HIS A 107 -9.57 -15.40 14.95
CA HIS A 107 -8.76 -16.27 15.82
C HIS A 107 -8.17 -15.52 17.02
N MET A 108 -7.77 -14.25 16.84
CA MET A 108 -7.34 -13.38 17.93
C MET A 108 -8.47 -13.12 18.94
N ILE A 109 -9.70 -12.85 18.47
CA ILE A 109 -10.86 -12.67 19.35
C ILE A 109 -11.12 -13.94 20.16
N VAL A 110 -11.07 -15.12 19.53
CA VAL A 110 -11.23 -16.41 20.23
C VAL A 110 -10.14 -16.62 21.28
N PHE A 111 -8.88 -16.34 20.94
CA PHE A 111 -7.77 -16.43 21.89
C PHE A 111 -7.95 -15.48 23.07
N MET A 112 -8.29 -14.22 22.82
CA MET A 112 -8.55 -13.23 23.87
C MET A 112 -9.72 -13.63 24.76
N ALA A 113 -10.79 -14.18 24.19
CA ALA A 113 -11.93 -14.69 24.94
C ALA A 113 -11.53 -15.86 25.86
N LEU A 114 -10.69 -16.79 25.39
CA LEU A 114 -10.18 -17.91 26.20
C LEU A 114 -9.29 -17.42 27.35
N VAL A 115 -8.35 -16.51 27.07
CA VAL A 115 -7.48 -15.91 28.11
C VAL A 115 -8.30 -15.13 29.13
N THR A 116 -9.30 -14.38 28.67
CA THR A 116 -10.22 -13.64 29.55
C THR A 116 -11.02 -14.58 30.42
N ALA A 117 -11.55 -15.69 29.86
CA ALA A 117 -12.28 -16.69 30.63
C ALA A 117 -11.39 -17.35 31.70
N ILE A 118 -10.16 -17.74 31.37
CA ILE A 118 -9.18 -18.26 32.34
C ILE A 118 -8.90 -17.23 33.44
N SER A 119 -8.75 -15.95 33.05
CA SER A 119 -8.44 -14.88 34.00
C SER A 119 -9.60 -14.60 34.95
N LEU A 120 -10.84 -14.58 34.46
CA LEU A 120 -12.03 -14.32 35.27
C LEU A 120 -12.47 -15.53 36.11
N LEU A 121 -12.27 -16.75 35.61
CA LEU A 121 -12.76 -17.97 36.27
C LEU A 121 -11.72 -18.62 37.19
N ILE A 122 -10.43 -18.36 37.00
CA ILE A 122 -9.35 -18.99 37.77
C ILE A 122 -8.52 -17.93 38.49
N ILE A 123 -7.89 -17.02 37.76
CA ILE A 123 -6.93 -16.05 38.35
C ILE A 123 -7.64 -15.10 39.32
N LEU A 124 -8.76 -14.51 38.90
CA LEU A 124 -9.49 -13.53 39.69
C LEU A 124 -10.05 -14.13 41.00
N PRO A 125 -10.73 -15.30 41.01
CA PRO A 125 -11.16 -15.94 42.25
C PRO A 125 -9.99 -16.31 43.16
N VAL A 126 -8.86 -16.78 42.61
CA VAL A 126 -7.67 -17.11 43.41
C VAL A 126 -7.11 -15.87 44.10
N ASN A 127 -7.04 -14.73 43.40
CA ASN A 127 -6.54 -13.48 43.97
C ASN A 127 -7.45 -12.95 45.08
N ILE A 128 -8.78 -13.08 44.94
CA ILE A 128 -9.74 -12.61 45.94
C ILE A 128 -9.91 -13.60 47.10
N LEU A 129 -9.86 -14.91 46.86
CA LEU A 129 -10.16 -15.88 47.93
C LEU A 129 -8.94 -16.27 48.77
N LEU A 130 -7.72 -16.19 48.20
CA LEU A 130 -6.49 -16.62 48.86
C LEU A 130 -5.49 -15.48 49.10
N GLY A 131 -5.86 -14.24 48.79
CA GLY A 131 -5.06 -13.05 49.10
C GLY A 131 -5.54 -12.33 50.36
N ASP A 132 -4.70 -11.45 50.91
CA ASP A 132 -4.88 -10.85 52.23
C ASP A 132 -6.02 -9.81 52.31
N GLN A 133 -6.62 -9.46 51.18
CA GLN A 133 -7.71 -8.46 51.04
C GLN A 133 -7.30 -7.05 51.51
N GLU A 134 -6.01 -6.76 51.57
CA GLU A 134 -5.50 -5.47 51.99
C GLU A 134 -5.14 -4.61 50.77
N GLY A 135 -5.76 -3.43 50.67
CA GLY A 135 -5.41 -2.42 49.67
C GLY A 135 -6.59 -1.93 48.83
N SER A 136 -6.28 -1.37 47.66
CA SER A 136 -7.29 -0.84 46.74
C SER A 136 -8.05 -1.97 46.03
N PRO A 137 -9.27 -1.71 45.52
CA PRO A 137 -10.04 -2.71 44.77
C PRO A 137 -9.26 -3.31 43.58
N PHE A 138 -8.35 -2.55 42.98
CA PHE A 138 -7.45 -3.05 41.95
C PHE A 138 -6.35 -3.96 42.52
N ALA A 139 -5.75 -3.60 43.66
CA ALA A 139 -4.71 -4.42 44.30
C ALA A 139 -5.25 -5.80 44.69
N ILE A 140 -6.50 -5.86 45.19
CA ILE A 140 -7.18 -7.09 45.62
C ILE A 140 -7.40 -8.08 44.45
N THR A 141 -7.61 -7.57 43.23
CA THR A 141 -7.91 -8.42 42.05
C THR A 141 -6.67 -8.92 41.31
N THR A 142 -5.47 -8.52 41.75
CA THR A 142 -4.21 -8.80 41.07
C THR A 142 -3.24 -9.57 41.94
N ILE A 143 -2.11 -9.99 41.36
CA ILE A 143 -1.05 -10.75 42.04
C ILE A 143 -0.47 -10.03 43.26
N SER A 144 -0.64 -8.71 43.38
CA SER A 144 -0.17 -7.95 44.54
C SER A 144 -0.88 -8.30 45.85
N ASN A 145 -2.08 -8.89 45.79
CA ASN A 145 -2.83 -9.33 46.97
C ASN A 145 -2.29 -10.63 47.57
N ILE A 146 -1.35 -11.31 46.89
CA ILE A 146 -0.82 -12.61 47.31
C ILE A 146 0.52 -12.40 48.03
N GLU A 147 0.69 -13.06 49.18
CA GLU A 147 1.94 -13.05 49.92
C GLU A 147 3.11 -13.56 49.06
N LYS A 148 4.26 -12.87 49.10
CA LYS A 148 5.44 -13.13 48.25
C LYS A 148 6.07 -14.51 48.44
N THR A 149 5.79 -15.17 49.56
CA THR A 149 6.31 -16.50 49.94
C THR A 149 5.33 -17.63 49.61
N SER A 150 4.10 -17.29 49.18
CA SER A 150 3.03 -18.26 48.96
C SER A 150 3.27 -19.14 47.74
N ALA A 151 2.95 -20.42 47.86
CA ALA A 151 3.00 -21.38 46.76
C ALA A 151 2.00 -21.05 45.62
N ILE A 152 1.00 -20.20 45.88
CA ILE A 152 -0.02 -19.77 44.90
C ILE A 152 0.61 -18.96 43.74
N LEU A 153 1.76 -18.33 43.97
CA LEU A 153 2.50 -17.65 42.89
C LEU A 153 2.94 -18.63 41.79
N TRP A 154 3.19 -19.90 42.12
CA TRP A 154 3.48 -20.91 41.11
C TRP A 154 2.30 -21.21 40.19
N LEU A 155 1.06 -21.10 40.68
CA LEU A 155 -0.13 -21.22 39.84
C LEU A 155 -0.15 -20.14 38.77
N HIS A 156 0.14 -18.89 39.13
CA HIS A 156 0.23 -17.78 38.18
C HIS A 156 1.32 -18.01 37.13
N ILE A 157 2.48 -18.50 37.56
CA ILE A 157 3.60 -18.82 36.66
C ILE A 157 3.21 -19.93 35.69
N ILE A 158 2.61 -21.03 36.19
CA ILE A 158 2.21 -22.16 35.36
C ILE A 158 1.11 -21.74 34.37
N ILE A 159 0.08 -21.03 34.84
CA ILE A 159 -1.00 -20.54 33.97
C ILE A 159 -0.45 -19.57 32.93
N GLY A 160 0.37 -18.59 33.34
CA GLY A 160 0.99 -17.63 32.42
C GLY A 160 1.86 -18.31 31.36
N ILE A 161 2.70 -19.27 31.75
CA ILE A 161 3.49 -20.07 30.80
C ILE A 161 2.57 -20.88 29.89
N SER A 162 1.46 -21.44 30.39
CA SER A 162 0.51 -22.25 29.60
C SER A 162 -0.29 -21.44 28.56
N MET A 163 -0.43 -20.12 28.74
CA MET A 163 -1.10 -19.26 27.75
C MET A 163 -0.31 -19.18 26.43
N LEU A 164 1.02 -19.34 26.47
CA LEU A 164 1.89 -19.33 25.29
C LEU A 164 1.63 -20.54 24.36
N PRO A 165 1.71 -21.82 24.80
CA PRO A 165 1.36 -22.95 23.95
C PRO A 165 -0.11 -22.91 23.52
N LEU A 166 -1.03 -22.41 24.35
CA LEU A 166 -2.43 -22.18 23.95
C LEU A 166 -2.51 -21.22 22.76
N GLY A 167 -1.79 -20.08 22.82
CA GLY A 167 -1.70 -19.13 21.71
C GLY A 167 -1.11 -19.77 20.45
N ILE A 168 -0.05 -20.57 20.58
CA ILE A 168 0.54 -21.32 19.46
C ILE A 168 -0.47 -22.28 18.84
N LEU A 169 -1.26 -23.01 19.64
CA LEU A 169 -2.26 -23.96 19.13
C LEU A 169 -3.35 -23.27 18.31
N VAL A 170 -3.92 -22.17 18.83
CA VAL A 170 -4.93 -21.37 18.13
C VAL A 170 -4.35 -20.80 16.82
N MET A 171 -3.12 -20.27 16.87
CA MET A 171 -2.45 -19.73 15.68
C MET A 171 -2.05 -20.80 14.65
N ARG A 172 -1.73 -22.02 15.09
CA ARG A 172 -1.46 -23.15 14.18
C ARG A 172 -2.73 -23.59 13.46
N GLN A 173 -3.88 -23.56 14.12
CA GLN A 173 -5.17 -23.83 13.48
C GLN A 173 -5.47 -22.79 12.39
N TYR A 174 -5.24 -21.51 12.67
CA TYR A 174 -5.32 -20.43 11.68
C TYR A 174 -4.40 -20.68 10.48
N THR A 175 -3.13 -21.01 10.72
CA THR A 175 -2.13 -21.21 9.65
C THR A 175 -2.50 -22.35 8.70
N LYS A 176 -3.13 -23.42 9.22
CA LYS A 176 -3.63 -24.53 8.37
C LYS A 176 -4.75 -24.07 7.44
N THR A 177 -5.70 -23.29 7.95
CA THR A 177 -6.80 -22.71 7.15
C THR A 177 -6.25 -21.77 6.08
N LEU A 178 -5.29 -20.92 6.44
CA LEU A 178 -4.64 -19.96 5.53
C LEU A 178 -3.88 -20.63 4.39
N THR A 179 -3.13 -21.70 4.69
CA THR A 179 -2.35 -22.44 3.67
C THR A 179 -3.24 -23.02 2.58
N ARG A 180 -4.47 -23.43 2.93
CA ARG A 180 -5.45 -23.94 1.98
C ARG A 180 -5.93 -22.84 1.03
N THR A 181 -6.28 -21.66 1.54
CA THR A 181 -6.76 -20.53 0.72
C THR A 181 -5.67 -19.98 -0.21
N ILE A 182 -4.45 -19.79 0.29
CA ILE A 182 -3.33 -19.29 -0.52
C ILE A 182 -3.00 -20.24 -1.68
N HIS A 183 -3.19 -21.55 -1.50
CA HIS A 183 -2.92 -22.50 -2.56
C HIS A 183 -3.88 -22.36 -3.75
N GLU A 184 -5.10 -21.88 -3.50
CA GLU A 184 -6.12 -21.58 -4.53
C GLU A 184 -5.77 -20.29 -5.30
N GLU A 185 -5.05 -19.33 -4.70
CA GLU A 185 -4.59 -18.09 -5.35
C GLU A 185 -3.26 -18.19 -6.12
N ARG A 186 -2.47 -19.26 -5.91
CA ARG A 186 -1.21 -19.52 -6.64
C ARG A 186 -1.37 -19.82 -8.14
N GLY A 187 -2.53 -19.51 -8.72
CA GLY A 187 -2.84 -19.64 -10.15
C GLY A 187 -2.14 -18.60 -11.05
N ALA A 188 -1.10 -17.92 -10.59
CA ALA A 188 -0.33 -16.99 -11.41
C ALA A 188 0.25 -17.74 -12.62
N LYS A 189 -0.18 -17.33 -13.81
CA LYS A 189 0.29 -17.88 -15.09
C LYS A 189 1.53 -17.18 -15.61
N THR A 190 1.91 -16.07 -14.98
CA THR A 190 3.00 -15.21 -15.42
C THR A 190 4.18 -15.37 -14.49
N LEU A 191 5.37 -15.54 -15.06
CA LEU A 191 6.64 -15.49 -14.35
C LEU A 191 7.31 -14.14 -14.55
N MET A 192 7.79 -13.57 -13.46
CA MET A 192 8.70 -12.43 -13.48
C MET A 192 10.13 -12.97 -13.42
N ILE A 193 10.89 -12.76 -14.48
CA ILE A 193 12.26 -13.21 -14.63
C ILE A 193 13.16 -11.98 -14.54
N SER A 194 14.14 -12.02 -13.64
CA SER A 194 15.10 -10.94 -13.39
C SER A 194 16.53 -11.42 -13.63
N HIS A 195 17.48 -10.48 -13.66
CA HIS A 195 18.90 -10.70 -13.96
C HIS A 195 19.19 -11.14 -15.40
N ILE A 196 18.34 -10.76 -16.35
CA ILE A 196 18.63 -10.91 -17.78
C ILE A 196 19.66 -9.83 -18.17
N PRO A 197 20.76 -10.15 -18.86
CA PRO A 197 21.71 -9.14 -19.30
C PRO A 197 21.03 -8.06 -20.16
N ARG A 198 21.13 -6.78 -19.76
CA ARG A 198 20.39 -5.67 -20.41
C ARG A 198 20.62 -5.56 -21.91
N SER A 199 21.87 -5.76 -22.36
CA SER A 199 22.23 -5.73 -23.79
C SER A 199 21.64 -6.89 -24.61
N GLN A 200 21.25 -7.98 -23.96
CA GLN A 200 20.69 -9.18 -24.57
C GLN A 200 19.20 -9.37 -24.21
N CYS A 201 18.61 -8.40 -23.51
CA CYS A 201 17.22 -8.45 -23.07
C CYS A 201 16.29 -8.06 -24.23
N SER A 202 16.12 -8.98 -25.18
CA SER A 202 15.27 -8.79 -26.36
C SER A 202 14.14 -9.83 -26.39
N LEU A 203 13.00 -9.42 -26.95
CA LEU A 203 11.83 -10.28 -27.11
C LEU A 203 12.16 -11.54 -27.91
N GLN A 204 12.98 -11.39 -28.96
CA GLN A 204 13.35 -12.48 -29.86
C GLN A 204 14.17 -13.56 -29.14
N LEU A 205 15.21 -13.17 -28.39
CA LEU A 205 16.07 -14.13 -27.69
C LEU A 205 15.32 -14.86 -26.58
N ILE A 206 14.49 -14.14 -25.82
CA ILE A 206 13.70 -14.75 -24.74
C ILE A 206 12.66 -15.70 -25.32
N SER A 207 11.94 -15.29 -26.37
CA SER A 207 10.98 -16.15 -27.07
C SER A 207 11.65 -17.42 -27.61
N GLN A 208 12.81 -17.28 -28.24
CA GLN A 208 13.59 -18.40 -28.76
C GLN A 208 14.03 -19.36 -27.63
N HIS A 209 14.49 -18.83 -26.50
CA HIS A 209 14.85 -19.66 -25.35
C HIS A 209 13.68 -20.50 -24.87
N PHE A 210 12.50 -19.91 -24.66
CA PHE A 210 11.33 -20.66 -24.19
C PHE A 210 10.82 -21.68 -25.20
N HIS A 211 10.87 -21.35 -26.50
CA HIS A 211 10.50 -22.28 -27.55
C HIS A 211 11.39 -23.52 -27.61
N GLU A 212 12.71 -23.35 -27.46
CA GLU A 212 13.68 -24.43 -27.55
C GLU A 212 13.84 -25.22 -26.24
N ALA A 213 13.89 -24.53 -25.09
CA ALA A 213 14.11 -25.15 -23.78
C ALA A 213 12.83 -25.82 -23.23
N TYR A 214 11.65 -25.29 -23.56
CA TYR A 214 10.36 -25.76 -23.04
C TYR A 214 9.33 -26.02 -24.16
N PRO A 215 9.60 -26.91 -25.13
CA PRO A 215 8.77 -27.07 -26.33
C PRO A 215 7.36 -27.63 -26.06
N ARG A 216 7.11 -28.18 -24.87
CA ARG A 216 5.79 -28.69 -24.45
C ARG A 216 4.91 -27.62 -23.79
N MET A 217 5.49 -26.48 -23.43
CA MET A 217 4.81 -25.41 -22.71
C MET A 217 4.47 -24.28 -23.67
N GLU A 218 3.23 -23.80 -23.62
CA GLU A 218 2.75 -22.75 -24.51
C GLU A 218 2.86 -21.38 -23.82
N VAL A 219 3.74 -20.53 -24.34
CA VAL A 219 3.89 -19.13 -23.91
C VAL A 219 2.89 -18.26 -24.68
N THR A 220 2.01 -17.56 -23.97
CA THR A 220 0.96 -16.71 -24.56
C THR A 220 1.42 -15.28 -24.80
N ASP A 221 2.25 -14.73 -23.91
CA ASP A 221 2.71 -13.34 -24.00
C ASP A 221 4.06 -13.15 -23.30
N ILE A 222 4.88 -12.24 -23.82
CA ILE A 222 6.17 -11.86 -23.24
C ILE A 222 6.27 -10.33 -23.24
N GLN A 223 6.41 -9.73 -22.07
CA GLN A 223 6.58 -8.29 -21.90
C GLN A 223 7.91 -7.97 -21.22
N LEU A 224 8.65 -7.02 -21.78
CA LEU A 224 9.90 -6.55 -21.20
C LEU A 224 9.63 -5.34 -20.30
N ALA A 225 10.39 -5.24 -19.20
CA ALA A 225 10.39 -4.05 -18.37
C ALA A 225 11.48 -3.07 -18.81
N TYR A 226 11.13 -1.78 -18.82
CA TYR A 226 11.99 -0.69 -19.27
C TYR A 226 12.18 0.35 -18.18
N ASP A 227 13.26 1.12 -18.26
CA ASP A 227 13.48 2.26 -17.38
C ASP A 227 12.52 3.40 -17.75
N VAL A 228 11.49 3.57 -16.94
CA VAL A 228 10.45 4.59 -17.08
C VAL A 228 10.54 5.68 -16.01
N GLN A 229 11.61 5.75 -15.20
CA GLN A 229 11.66 6.68 -14.05
C GLN A 229 11.48 8.14 -14.51
N LYS A 230 12.21 8.55 -15.55
CA LYS A 230 12.12 9.90 -16.10
C LYS A 230 10.77 10.17 -16.78
N LEU A 231 10.24 9.17 -17.49
CA LEU A 231 8.92 9.24 -18.13
C LEU A 231 7.81 9.43 -17.08
N THR A 232 7.84 8.66 -15.99
CA THR A 232 6.91 8.77 -14.86
C THR A 232 6.98 10.16 -14.23
N ASN A 233 8.18 10.69 -13.99
CA ASN A 233 8.33 12.04 -13.46
C ASN A 233 7.75 13.11 -14.39
N LEU A 234 8.01 13.02 -15.70
CA LEU A 234 7.42 13.93 -16.69
C LEU A 234 5.90 13.82 -16.75
N ASN A 235 5.35 12.62 -16.61
CA ASN A 235 3.90 12.41 -16.61
C ASN A 235 3.23 13.01 -15.37
N ILE A 236 3.87 12.89 -14.20
CA ILE A 236 3.41 13.55 -12.95
C ILE A 236 3.39 15.07 -13.12
N GLN A 237 4.46 15.65 -13.71
CA GLN A 237 4.50 17.09 -13.99
C GLN A 237 3.43 17.52 -14.99
N LYS A 238 3.22 16.73 -16.05
CA LYS A 238 2.13 16.96 -17.00
C LYS A 238 0.77 16.97 -16.32
N GLU A 239 0.49 15.97 -15.48
CA GLU A 239 -0.78 15.87 -14.75
C GLU A 239 -0.98 17.08 -13.83
N SER A 240 0.05 17.51 -13.11
CA SER A 240 0.02 18.73 -12.30
C SER A 240 -0.35 19.97 -13.13
N VAL A 241 0.28 20.15 -14.30
CA VAL A 241 -0.03 21.25 -15.22
C VAL A 241 -1.46 21.16 -15.77
N THR A 242 -1.91 19.96 -16.14
CA THR A 242 -3.29 19.74 -16.60
C THR A 242 -4.30 20.10 -15.52
N GLN A 243 -4.07 19.72 -14.27
CA GLN A 243 -4.95 20.11 -13.15
C GLN A 243 -4.96 21.62 -12.93
N ALA A 244 -3.80 22.28 -13.02
CA ALA A 244 -3.72 23.74 -12.92
C ALA A 244 -4.47 24.45 -14.06
N ARG A 245 -4.37 23.93 -15.30
CA ARG A 245 -5.15 24.40 -16.45
C ARG A 245 -6.65 24.25 -16.23
N LEU A 246 -7.10 23.06 -15.79
CA LEU A 246 -8.52 22.78 -15.52
C LEU A 246 -9.07 23.72 -14.43
N THR A 247 -8.27 24.02 -13.41
CA THR A 247 -8.64 24.95 -12.35
C THR A 247 -8.78 26.38 -12.88
N ALA A 248 -7.83 26.85 -13.70
CA ALA A 248 -7.90 28.17 -14.33
C ALA A 248 -9.08 28.28 -15.32
N GLU A 249 -9.36 27.21 -16.07
CA GLU A 249 -10.49 27.14 -16.98
C GLU A 249 -11.83 27.16 -16.24
N TYR A 250 -11.95 26.38 -15.16
CA TYR A 250 -13.14 26.39 -14.30
C TYR A 250 -13.39 27.78 -13.72
N HIS A 251 -12.34 28.45 -13.22
CA HIS A 251 -12.45 29.82 -12.71
C HIS A 251 -12.94 30.81 -13.77
N PHE A 252 -12.38 30.75 -14.99
CA PHE A 252 -12.82 31.61 -16.07
C PHE A 252 -14.29 31.36 -16.46
N ARG A 253 -14.73 30.10 -16.47
CA ARG A 253 -16.12 29.75 -16.80
C ARG A 253 -17.12 30.25 -15.75
N THR A 254 -16.74 30.26 -14.47
CA THR A 254 -17.64 30.67 -13.37
C THR A 254 -17.66 32.17 -13.12
N THR A 255 -16.51 32.84 -13.22
CA THR A 255 -16.37 34.27 -12.89
C THR A 255 -16.32 35.17 -14.11
N GLY A 256 -15.98 34.63 -15.30
CA GLY A 256 -15.67 35.41 -16.50
C GLY A 256 -14.29 36.07 -16.48
N GLU A 257 -13.53 35.96 -15.38
CA GLU A 257 -12.24 36.63 -15.20
C GLU A 257 -11.06 35.70 -15.51
N ARG A 258 -10.04 36.27 -16.17
CA ARG A 258 -8.77 35.60 -16.46
C ARG A 258 -7.86 35.67 -15.25
N MET A 259 -7.56 34.50 -14.67
CA MET A 259 -6.61 34.39 -13.56
C MET A 259 -5.20 34.75 -14.03
N LYS A 260 -4.51 35.59 -13.26
CA LYS A 260 -3.11 35.95 -13.49
C LYS A 260 -2.20 35.16 -12.57
N MET A 261 -1.05 34.73 -13.07
CA MET A 261 -0.03 34.03 -12.29
C MET A 261 1.37 34.57 -12.56
N ALA A 262 2.31 34.27 -11.65
CA ALA A 262 3.73 34.48 -11.86
C ALA A 262 4.42 33.12 -12.11
N PRO A 263 5.12 32.92 -13.25
CA PRO A 263 5.61 31.60 -13.66
C PRO A 263 6.92 31.17 -12.97
N TYR A 264 7.49 32.00 -12.09
CA TYR A 264 8.78 31.73 -11.44
C TYR A 264 8.59 31.30 -9.98
N HIS A 265 9.44 30.38 -9.52
CA HIS A 265 9.52 29.98 -8.12
C HIS A 265 9.73 31.20 -7.23
N GLY A 266 8.89 31.36 -6.20
CA GLY A 266 8.95 32.50 -5.28
C GLY A 266 8.28 33.78 -5.77
N GLY A 267 7.69 33.80 -6.98
CA GLY A 267 7.02 35.00 -7.53
C GLY A 267 5.82 35.49 -6.71
N TYR A 268 5.22 34.62 -5.89
CA TYR A 268 4.17 35.00 -4.93
C TYR A 268 4.73 35.66 -3.65
N PHE A 269 5.94 35.26 -3.22
CA PHE A 269 6.55 35.74 -1.97
C PHE A 269 7.32 37.06 -2.17
N PHE A 270 7.94 37.26 -3.34
CA PHE A 270 8.66 38.49 -3.72
C PHE A 270 7.82 39.36 -4.67
N GLY A 271 6.56 39.61 -4.31
CA GLY A 271 5.46 40.12 -5.14
C GLY A 271 5.60 41.52 -5.79
N CYS A 272 6.82 42.03 -6.04
CA CYS A 272 7.05 43.34 -6.64
C CYS A 272 7.72 43.31 -8.03
N CYS A 273 8.44 42.25 -8.41
CA CYS A 273 9.34 42.30 -9.57
C CYS A 273 9.03 41.32 -10.72
N CYS A 274 7.98 40.50 -10.62
CA CYS A 274 7.71 39.45 -11.61
C CYS A 274 6.59 39.83 -12.57
N LYS A 275 6.81 39.63 -13.88
CA LYS A 275 5.78 39.78 -14.92
C LYS A 275 4.66 38.78 -14.67
N GLN A 276 3.44 39.29 -14.44
CA GLN A 276 2.24 38.46 -14.39
C GLN A 276 1.81 38.07 -15.80
N VAL A 277 1.44 36.81 -15.97
CA VAL A 277 0.96 36.24 -17.24
C VAL A 277 -0.43 35.62 -17.04
N ASP A 278 -1.17 35.46 -18.13
CA ASP A 278 -2.44 34.73 -18.13
C ASP A 278 -2.20 33.26 -17.76
N ALA A 279 -2.83 32.81 -16.68
CA ALA A 279 -2.61 31.47 -16.16
C ALA A 279 -3.14 30.38 -17.12
N LEU A 280 -4.26 30.65 -17.80
CA LEU A 280 -4.87 29.66 -18.69
C LEU A 280 -3.99 29.44 -19.93
N GLU A 281 -3.54 30.53 -20.57
CA GLU A 281 -2.64 30.47 -21.72
C GLU A 281 -1.29 29.84 -21.35
N PHE A 282 -0.73 30.21 -20.19
CA PHE A 282 0.51 29.64 -19.69
C PHE A 282 0.42 28.11 -19.51
N TYR A 283 -0.58 27.63 -18.78
CA TYR A 283 -0.72 26.18 -18.53
C TYR A 283 -1.11 25.40 -19.78
N LEU A 284 -1.82 26.01 -20.74
CA LEU A 284 -2.08 25.39 -22.03
C LEU A 284 -0.77 25.16 -22.81
N ASN A 285 0.13 26.13 -22.83
CA ASN A 285 1.41 26.00 -23.51
C ASN A 285 2.37 25.03 -22.78
N GLU A 286 2.39 25.05 -21.45
CA GLU A 286 3.15 24.09 -20.66
C GLU A 286 2.61 22.65 -20.82
N GLU A 287 1.30 22.45 -20.94
CA GLU A 287 0.72 21.13 -21.20
C GLU A 287 1.20 20.56 -22.55
N LEU A 288 1.25 21.40 -23.59
CA LEU A 288 1.83 21.05 -24.89
C LEU A 288 3.31 20.69 -24.77
N ARG A 289 4.08 21.50 -24.05
CA ARG A 289 5.52 21.28 -23.81
C ARG A 289 5.78 19.96 -23.08
N TYR A 290 5.05 19.69 -21.99
CA TYR A 290 5.18 18.43 -21.26
C TYR A 290 4.69 17.25 -22.09
N SER A 291 3.64 17.39 -22.88
CA SER A 291 3.16 16.33 -23.78
C SER A 291 4.22 15.95 -24.82
N ALA A 292 4.89 16.93 -25.43
CA ALA A 292 5.99 16.67 -26.36
C ALA A 292 7.18 15.98 -25.68
N ARG A 293 7.53 16.39 -24.45
CA ARG A 293 8.60 15.77 -23.65
C ARG A 293 8.28 14.33 -23.25
N VAL A 294 7.04 14.06 -22.87
CA VAL A 294 6.57 12.70 -22.53
C VAL A 294 6.69 11.79 -23.75
N GLU A 295 6.25 12.24 -24.92
CA GLU A 295 6.35 11.41 -26.13
C GLU A 295 7.82 11.19 -26.56
N ALA A 296 8.66 12.22 -26.46
CA ALA A 296 10.09 12.07 -26.73
C ALA A 296 10.77 11.09 -25.76
N GLU A 297 10.48 11.19 -24.46
CA GLU A 297 11.06 10.28 -23.46
C GLU A 297 10.52 8.86 -23.59
N ARG A 298 9.26 8.68 -24.01
CA ARG A 298 8.67 7.36 -24.23
C ARG A 298 9.48 6.52 -25.21
N LEU A 299 9.93 7.11 -26.31
CA LEU A 299 10.78 6.42 -27.29
C LEU A 299 12.14 6.05 -26.70
N VAL A 300 12.74 6.96 -25.93
CA VAL A 300 14.04 6.73 -25.26
C VAL A 300 13.96 5.63 -24.20
N SER A 301 12.86 5.55 -23.45
CA SER A 301 12.65 4.50 -22.44
C SER A 301 12.61 3.11 -23.05
N LEU A 302 12.04 2.94 -24.25
CA LEU A 302 11.99 1.64 -24.95
C LEU A 302 13.38 1.11 -25.33
N GLU A 303 14.39 1.96 -25.42
CA GLU A 303 15.77 1.57 -25.71
C GLU A 303 16.55 1.12 -24.45
N LYS A 304 15.94 1.24 -23.25
CA LYS A 304 16.59 0.98 -21.96
C LYS A 304 15.91 -0.18 -21.21
N PRO A 305 16.12 -1.43 -21.62
CA PRO A 305 15.58 -2.58 -20.90
C PRO A 305 16.25 -2.74 -19.52
N LEU A 306 15.46 -3.08 -18.50
CA LEU A 306 15.95 -3.25 -17.12
C LEU A 306 16.65 -4.59 -16.90
N GLY A 307 16.46 -5.56 -17.79
CA GLY A 307 16.85 -6.95 -17.58
C GLY A 307 15.80 -7.75 -16.80
N ILE A 308 14.54 -7.34 -16.92
CA ILE A 308 13.37 -7.99 -16.33
C ILE A 308 12.37 -8.28 -17.45
N ALA A 309 11.81 -9.49 -17.46
CA ALA A 309 10.78 -9.90 -18.40
C ALA A 309 9.63 -10.62 -17.67
N PHE A 310 8.41 -10.38 -18.13
CA PHE A 310 7.20 -11.06 -17.70
C PHE A 310 6.80 -12.04 -18.80
N VAL A 311 6.81 -13.33 -18.47
CA VAL A 311 6.50 -14.41 -19.41
C VAL A 311 5.21 -15.08 -18.95
N THR A 312 4.17 -15.00 -19.76
CA THR A 312 2.85 -15.56 -19.45
C THR A 312 2.67 -16.89 -20.17
N PHE A 313 2.30 -17.92 -19.41
CA PHE A 313 2.03 -19.27 -19.89
C PHE A 313 0.52 -19.52 -20.00
N LYS A 314 0.14 -20.53 -20.77
CA LYS A 314 -1.26 -20.94 -20.91
C LYS A 314 -1.85 -21.45 -19.59
N THR A 315 -1.09 -22.26 -18.86
CA THR A 315 -1.51 -22.82 -17.57
C THR A 315 -0.62 -22.34 -16.43
N SER A 316 -1.18 -22.29 -15.22
CA SER A 316 -0.41 -21.94 -14.01
C SER A 316 0.56 -23.05 -13.59
N GLN A 317 0.29 -24.30 -13.99
CA GLN A 317 1.17 -25.44 -13.75
C GLN A 317 2.45 -25.29 -14.57
N ASP A 318 2.36 -24.93 -15.86
CA ASP A 318 3.53 -24.68 -16.69
C ASP A 318 4.45 -23.62 -16.09
N ALA A 319 3.87 -22.50 -15.61
CA ALA A 319 4.63 -21.45 -14.94
C ALA A 319 5.32 -21.95 -13.66
N GLN A 320 4.66 -22.78 -12.86
CA GLN A 320 5.24 -23.36 -11.65
C GLN A 320 6.37 -24.35 -11.96
N ASP A 321 6.22 -25.18 -12.99
CA ASP A 321 7.22 -26.15 -13.42
C ASP A 321 8.47 -25.44 -13.96
N VAL A 322 8.31 -24.41 -14.78
CA VAL A 322 9.42 -23.56 -15.26
C VAL A 322 10.11 -22.87 -14.10
N LYS A 323 9.35 -22.29 -13.17
CA LYS A 323 9.91 -21.68 -11.96
C LYS A 323 10.75 -22.68 -11.18
N MET A 324 10.23 -23.90 -10.98
CA MET A 324 10.93 -24.95 -10.24
C MET A 324 12.23 -25.37 -10.93
N ASP A 325 12.26 -25.42 -12.27
CA ASP A 325 13.48 -25.73 -13.01
C ASP A 325 14.53 -24.60 -12.88
N LEU A 326 14.10 -23.33 -13.03
CA LEU A 326 14.96 -22.15 -12.87
C LEU A 326 15.45 -21.94 -11.42
N ASP A 327 14.63 -22.28 -10.43
CA ASP A 327 14.94 -22.15 -9.00
C ASP A 327 15.93 -23.21 -8.48
N THR A 328 16.39 -24.16 -9.32
CA THR A 328 17.15 -25.32 -8.84
C THR A 328 18.51 -24.91 -8.26
N TRP A 329 18.51 -24.58 -6.96
CA TRP A 329 19.69 -24.40 -6.13
C TRP A 329 20.27 -25.76 -5.79
N SER A 330 21.58 -25.89 -5.93
CA SER A 330 22.36 -27.09 -5.65
C SER A 330 22.19 -27.54 -4.19
N THR A 331 21.36 -28.55 -3.94
CA THR A 331 21.47 -29.33 -2.70
C THR A 331 22.67 -30.26 -2.81
N TYR A 332 23.77 -29.79 -2.23
CA TYR A 332 24.99 -30.48 -1.81
C TYR A 332 25.83 -31.32 -2.80
N PHE A 333 25.32 -31.85 -3.92
CA PHE A 333 26.14 -32.72 -4.80
C PHE A 333 25.96 -32.60 -6.32
N ARG A 334 25.07 -31.74 -6.84
CA ARG A 334 25.07 -31.38 -8.26
C ARG A 334 24.22 -30.14 -8.49
N LYS A 335 24.81 -29.08 -9.06
CA LYS A 335 24.03 -27.97 -9.61
C LYS A 335 23.30 -28.52 -10.84
N LYS A 336 21.99 -28.77 -10.72
CA LYS A 336 21.17 -29.08 -11.90
C LYS A 336 21.06 -27.77 -12.67
N GLU A 337 21.61 -27.76 -13.88
CA GLU A 337 21.46 -26.60 -14.76
C GLU A 337 20.02 -26.58 -15.31
N PRO A 338 19.43 -25.39 -15.47
CA PRO A 338 18.12 -25.27 -16.07
C PRO A 338 18.12 -25.77 -17.52
N ALA A 339 16.94 -26.03 -18.07
CA ALA A 339 16.77 -26.41 -19.46
C ALA A 339 17.52 -25.44 -20.39
N LYS A 340 18.30 -26.00 -21.32
CA LYS A 340 19.15 -25.23 -22.23
C LYS A 340 18.51 -25.07 -23.59
N SER A 341 18.86 -23.96 -24.23
CA SER A 341 18.56 -23.57 -25.60
C SER A 341 19.85 -23.10 -26.27
N SER A 342 19.82 -22.91 -27.59
CA SER A 342 20.92 -22.36 -28.39
C SER A 342 21.38 -20.97 -27.91
N VAL A 343 20.48 -20.20 -27.31
CA VAL A 343 20.72 -18.83 -26.81
C VAL A 343 21.00 -18.76 -25.29
N SER A 344 21.08 -19.90 -24.59
CA SER A 344 21.16 -19.92 -23.12
C SER A 344 22.43 -19.27 -22.56
N ASP A 345 23.56 -19.43 -23.25
CA ASP A 345 24.83 -18.84 -22.82
C ASP A 345 24.82 -17.31 -23.03
N GLN A 346 24.23 -16.85 -24.14
CA GLN A 346 24.07 -15.41 -24.44
C GLN A 346 23.13 -14.72 -23.43
N LEU A 347 22.07 -15.40 -23.01
CA LEU A 347 21.11 -14.91 -22.03
C LEU A 347 21.56 -15.11 -20.58
N MET A 348 22.64 -15.86 -20.34
CA MET A 348 23.12 -16.23 -19.01
C MET A 348 22.01 -16.83 -18.13
N VAL A 349 21.24 -17.80 -18.67
CA VAL A 349 20.04 -18.37 -18.03
C VAL A 349 20.32 -18.91 -16.62
N SER A 350 21.54 -19.41 -16.37
CA SER A 350 21.96 -19.88 -15.05
C SER A 350 22.05 -18.81 -13.96
N ARG A 351 21.95 -17.51 -14.33
CA ARG A 351 21.93 -16.36 -13.43
C ARG A 351 20.54 -15.76 -13.27
N TRP A 352 19.55 -16.26 -14.00
CA TRP A 352 18.19 -15.76 -13.92
C TRP A 352 17.61 -16.03 -12.53
N ASN A 353 16.75 -15.12 -12.08
CA ASN A 353 15.95 -15.31 -10.89
C ASN A 353 14.48 -15.20 -11.29
N ALA A 354 13.71 -16.28 -11.07
CA ALA A 354 12.33 -16.40 -11.51
C ALA A 354 11.39 -16.48 -10.30
N ILE A 355 10.41 -15.60 -10.26
CA ILE A 355 9.32 -15.66 -9.27
C ILE A 355 7.98 -15.69 -10.01
N LEU A 356 6.95 -16.21 -9.35
CA LEU A 356 5.58 -16.00 -9.84
C LEU A 356 5.32 -14.49 -9.81
N ALA A 357 4.87 -13.94 -10.93
CA ALA A 357 4.64 -12.51 -11.03
C ALA A 357 3.52 -12.11 -10.06
N PRO A 358 3.73 -11.07 -9.23
CA PRO A 358 2.64 -10.49 -8.44
C PRO A 358 1.62 -9.82 -9.36
N ALA A 359 0.46 -9.44 -8.82
CA ALA A 359 -0.53 -8.72 -9.61
C ALA A 359 0.05 -7.37 -10.08
N PRO A 360 -0.35 -6.86 -11.27
CA PRO A 360 0.23 -5.62 -11.81
C PRO A 360 0.13 -4.39 -10.88
N LYS A 361 -0.85 -4.38 -9.97
CA LYS A 361 -1.06 -3.31 -8.99
C LYS A 361 -0.13 -3.40 -7.78
N ASP A 362 0.44 -4.57 -7.52
CA ASP A 362 1.33 -4.83 -6.39
C ASP A 362 2.80 -4.68 -6.77
N ILE A 363 3.09 -4.51 -8.07
CA ILE A 363 4.43 -4.20 -8.57
C ILE A 363 4.73 -2.74 -8.25
N TYR A 364 5.76 -2.53 -7.43
CA TYR A 364 6.37 -1.23 -7.25
C TYR A 364 7.41 -1.01 -8.36
N TRP A 365 7.01 -0.25 -9.38
CA TRP A 365 7.79 0.03 -10.59
C TRP A 365 8.96 0.99 -10.35
#